data_AF-K5BUK5-F1
#
_entry.id   AF-K5BUK5-F1
#
_cell.length_a   1.000
_cell.length_b   1.000
_cell.length_c   1.000
_cell.angle_alpha   90.00
_cell.angle_beta   90.00
_cell.angle_gamma   90.00
#
_symmetry.space_group_name_H-M   'P 1'
#
loop_
_entity.id
_entity.type
_entity.pdbx_description
1 polymer ?
#
loop_
_entity_poly.entity_id
_entity_poly.type
_entity_poly.pdbx_seq_one_letter_code
_entity_poly.pdbx_strand_id
1 'polypeptide(L)'
;MLVGTTNLNTTLNLTYVLTDVVETLLYDLRSEMGKQGYELRYDAKRNFNTAIAAIRRLKQDVDKTQFSTQENFGNDSDCLLAFIRLLVDRCGDDDKKNVCVL
;
A
#
# COMPACT_ATOMS: atom_id res chain seq x y z
N MET A 1 26.96 9.87 12.05
CA MET A 1 27.71 9.02 11.12
C MET A 1 26.71 8.07 10.49
N LEU A 2 26.29 8.29 9.24
CA LEU A 2 25.41 7.35 8.53
C LEU A 2 26.21 6.06 8.31
N VAL A 3 25.91 5.02 9.09
CA VAL A 3 26.42 3.67 8.84
C VAL A 3 25.94 3.29 7.45
N GLY A 4 26.89 3.12 6.52
CA GLY A 4 26.65 3.09 5.08
C GLY A 4 25.52 2.14 4.68
N THR A 5 24.39 2.71 4.27
CA THR A 5 23.35 1.97 3.58
C THR A 5 23.87 1.60 2.20
N THR A 6 24.00 0.30 1.94
CA THR A 6 24.24 -0.20 0.57
C THR A 6 23.01 0.11 -0.27
N ASN A 7 23.18 0.25 -1.60
CA ASN A 7 22.05 0.39 -2.53
C ASN A 7 21.02 -0.75 -2.33
N LEU A 8 21.47 -1.94 -1.94
CA LEU A 8 20.64 -3.08 -1.62
C LEU A 8 19.76 -2.84 -0.39
N ASN A 9 20.33 -2.37 0.72
CA ASN A 9 19.57 -2.09 1.94
C ASN A 9 18.52 -1.01 1.71
N THR A 10 18.87 0.06 1.00
CA THR A 10 17.92 1.10 0.64
C THR A 10 16.80 0.55 -0.25
N THR A 11 17.14 -0.27 -1.25
CA THR A 11 16.14 -0.88 -2.14
C THR A 11 15.21 -1.84 -1.40
N LEU A 12 15.73 -2.64 -0.48
CA LEU A 12 14.94 -3.55 0.35
C LEU A 12 13.97 -2.77 1.25
N ASN A 13 14.47 -1.74 1.94
CA ASN A 13 13.65 -0.92 2.82
C ASN A 13 12.51 -0.24 2.04
N LEU A 14 12.83 0.35 0.89
CA LEU A 14 11.83 0.94 0.00
C LEU A 14 10.80 -0.08 -0.46
N THR A 15 11.23 -1.29 -0.81
CA THR A 15 10.34 -2.36 -1.26
C THR A 15 9.33 -2.73 -0.17
N TYR A 16 9.78 -2.87 1.09
CA TYR A 16 8.89 -3.20 2.19
C TYR A 16 7.91 -2.08 2.52
N VAL A 17 8.40 -0.84 2.61
CA VAL A 17 7.56 0.34 2.86
C VAL A 17 6.50 0.48 1.78
N LEU A 18 6.87 0.38 0.49
CA LEU A 18 5.92 0.46 -0.62
C LEU A 18 4.93 -0.71 -0.65
N THR A 19 5.38 -1.91 -0.29
CA THR A 19 4.51 -3.09 -0.24
C THR A 19 3.41 -2.91 0.80
N ASP A 20 3.74 -2.35 1.96
CA ASP A 20 2.77 -2.04 3.01
C ASP A 20 1.77 -0.95 2.59
N VAL A 21 2.27 0.14 1.99
CA VAL A 21 1.43 1.20 1.41
C VAL A 21 0.43 0.64 0.39
N VAL A 22 0.89 -0.24 -0.51
CA VAL A 22 0.01 -0.88 -1.51
C VAL A 22 -1.01 -1.80 -0.85
N GLU A 23 -0.65 -2.58 0.17
CA GLU A 23 -1.60 -3.42 0.90
C GLU A 23 -2.74 -2.58 1.49
N THR A 24 -2.39 -1.49 2.18
CA THR A 24 -3.36 -0.58 2.80
C THR A 24 -4.29 0.04 1.76
N LEU A 25 -3.75 0.53 0.64
CA LEU A 25 -4.55 1.10 -0.45
C LEU A 25 -5.51 0.07 -1.09
N LEU A 26 -5.11 -1.19 -1.21
CA LEU A 26 -6.00 -2.25 -1.69
C LEU A 26 -7.15 -2.49 -0.70
N TYR A 27 -6.88 -2.53 0.60
CA TYR A 27 -7.94 -2.66 1.60
C TYR A 27 -8.89 -1.46 1.61
N ASP A 28 -8.35 -0.24 1.51
CA ASP A 28 -9.13 0.99 1.41
C ASP A 28 -10.02 0.97 0.18
N LEU A 29 -9.49 0.64 -1.00
CA LEU A 29 -10.26 0.54 -2.24
C LEU A 29 -11.43 -0.43 -2.08
N ARG A 30 -11.18 -1.62 -1.53
CA ARG A 30 -12.24 -2.62 -1.30
C ARG A 30 -13.30 -2.09 -0.34
N SER A 31 -12.89 -1.36 0.70
CA SER A 31 -13.80 -0.73 1.68
C SER A 31 -14.66 0.35 1.04
N GLU A 32 -14.06 1.27 0.29
CA GLU A 32 -14.76 2.39 -0.37
C GLU A 32 -15.69 1.91 -1.49
N MET A 33 -15.28 0.92 -2.29
CA MET A 33 -16.17 0.28 -3.27
C MET A 33 -17.40 -0.32 -2.59
N GLY A 34 -17.18 -1.04 -1.48
CA GLY A 34 -18.27 -1.65 -0.71
C GLY A 34 -19.26 -0.63 -0.15
N LYS A 35 -18.78 0.52 0.35
CA LYS A 35 -19.64 1.62 0.82
C LYS A 35 -20.51 2.22 -0.27
N GLN A 36 -20.02 2.24 -1.51
CA GLN A 36 -20.72 2.77 -2.68
C GLN A 36 -21.57 1.71 -3.41
N GLY A 37 -21.59 0.46 -2.93
CA GLY A 37 -22.32 -0.64 -3.57
C GLY A 37 -21.66 -1.17 -4.85
N TYR A 38 -20.39 -0.85 -5.09
CA TYR A 38 -19.62 -1.41 -6.20
C TYR A 38 -18.98 -2.74 -5.79
N GLU A 39 -18.96 -3.69 -6.72
CA GLU A 39 -18.26 -4.95 -6.59
C GLU A 39 -17.28 -5.18 -7.75
N LEU A 40 -16.14 -5.81 -7.46
CA LEU A 40 -15.21 -6.24 -8.50
C LEU A 40 -15.83 -7.37 -9.33
N ARG A 41 -15.66 -7.30 -10.66
CA ARG A 41 -15.97 -8.41 -11.57
C ARG A 41 -15.21 -9.68 -11.17
N TYR A 42 -15.75 -10.84 -11.53
CA TYR A 42 -15.23 -12.14 -11.07
C TYR A 42 -13.73 -12.35 -11.34
N ASP A 43 -13.28 -12.04 -12.56
CA ASP A 43 -11.88 -12.11 -12.98
C ASP A 43 -10.99 -11.09 -12.27
N ALA A 44 -11.46 -9.83 -12.17
CA ALA A 44 -10.77 -8.77 -11.44
C ALA A 44 -10.64 -9.12 -9.94
N LYS A 45 -11.69 -9.66 -9.33
CA LYS A 45 -11.72 -10.11 -7.93
C LYS A 45 -10.71 -11.22 -7.68
N ARG A 46 -10.55 -12.15 -8.62
CA ARG A 46 -9.51 -13.19 -8.53
C ARG A 46 -8.11 -12.57 -8.51
N ASN A 47 -7.81 -11.71 -9.47
CA ASN A 47 -6.50 -11.03 -9.56
C ASN A 47 -6.21 -10.20 -8.31
N PHE A 48 -7.22 -9.47 -7.84
CA PHE A 48 -7.15 -8.66 -6.63
C PHE A 48 -6.79 -9.49 -5.39
N ASN A 49 -7.50 -10.62 -5.18
CA ASN A 49 -7.21 -11.52 -4.08
C ASN A 49 -5.82 -12.19 -4.21
N THR A 50 -5.40 -12.52 -5.43
CA THR A 50 -4.06 -13.05 -5.70
C THR A 50 -2.98 -12.02 -5.36
N ALA A 51 -3.17 -10.75 -5.71
CA ALA A 51 -2.25 -9.67 -5.38
C ALA A 51 -2.10 -9.48 -3.87
N ILE A 52 -3.23 -9.39 -3.14
CA ILE A 52 -3.22 -9.30 -1.67
C ILE A 52 -2.49 -10.49 -1.05
N ALA A 53 -2.76 -11.71 -1.52
CA ALA A 53 -2.11 -12.91 -1.01
C ALA A 53 -0.60 -12.91 -1.27
N ALA A 54 -0.15 -12.44 -2.43
CA ALA A 54 1.27 -12.31 -2.75
C ALA A 54 1.97 -11.25 -1.88
N ILE A 55 1.34 -10.08 -1.73
CA ILE A 55 1.84 -8.98 -0.88
C ILE A 55 2.01 -9.44 0.57
N ARG A 56 1.01 -10.13 1.14
CA ARG A 56 1.10 -10.67 2.50
C ARG A 56 2.27 -11.64 2.68
N ARG A 57 2.55 -12.48 1.68
CA ARG A 57 3.70 -13.39 1.72
C ARG A 57 5.03 -12.64 1.67
N LEU A 58 5.12 -11.57 0.88
CA LEU A 58 6.31 -10.71 0.86
C LEU A 58 6.54 -10.04 2.22
N LYS A 59 5.46 -9.62 2.89
CA LYS A 59 5.54 -9.02 4.24
C LYS A 59 5.95 -10.01 5.33
N GLN A 60 5.65 -11.30 5.19
CA GLN A 60 6.10 -12.32 6.16
C GLN A 60 7.64 -12.39 6.27
N ASP A 61 8.37 -11.95 5.25
CA ASP A 61 9.83 -11.85 5.34
C ASP A 61 10.28 -10.67 6.22
N VAL A 62 9.46 -9.63 6.38
CA VAL A 62 9.69 -8.52 7.31
C VAL A 62 9.57 -8.99 8.77
N ASP A 63 8.66 -9.91 9.06
CA ASP A 63 8.45 -10.47 10.40
C ASP A 63 9.70 -11.21 10.93
N LYS A 64 10.62 -11.58 10.03
CA LYS A 64 11.91 -12.21 10.37
C LYS A 64 12.97 -11.20 10.83
N THR A 65 12.69 -9.90 10.72
CA THR A 65 13.58 -8.82 11.18
C THR A 65 13.33 -8.47 12.65
N GLN A 66 14.19 -7.63 13.23
CA GLN A 66 14.02 -7.16 14.61
C GLN A 66 12.73 -6.35 14.76
N PHE A 67 12.06 -6.49 15.91
CA PHE A 67 10.79 -5.80 16.19
C PHE A 67 10.86 -4.27 16.00
N SER A 68 11.96 -3.64 16.45
CA SER A 68 12.19 -2.20 16.24
C SER A 68 12.28 -1.82 14.76
N THR A 69 12.85 -2.70 13.93
CA THR A 69 12.91 -2.50 12.47
C THR A 69 11.53 -2.63 11.85
N GLN A 70 10.70 -3.56 12.31
CA GLN A 70 9.31 -3.71 11.86
C GLN A 70 8.48 -2.47 12.20
N GLU A 71 8.62 -1.94 13.42
CA GLU A 71 7.97 -0.70 13.87
C GLU A 71 8.41 0.50 13.02
N ASN A 72 9.71 0.62 12.71
CA ASN A 72 10.20 1.67 11.82
C ASN A 72 9.55 1.57 10.43
N PHE A 73 9.45 0.37 9.85
CA PHE A 73 8.82 0.21 8.54
C PHE A 73 7.34 0.59 8.55
N GLY A 74 6.59 0.24 9.60
CA GLY A 74 5.19 0.63 9.76
C GLY A 74 5.02 2.15 9.91
N ASN A 75 5.87 2.78 10.71
CA ASN A 75 5.85 4.23 10.87
C ASN A 75 6.18 4.95 9.54
N ASP A 76 7.18 4.46 8.81
CA ASP A 76 7.60 5.02 7.53
C ASP A 76 6.51 4.85 6.46
N SER A 77 5.84 3.69 6.41
CA SER A 77 4.75 3.43 5.46
C SER A 77 3.51 4.28 5.76
N ASP A 78 3.12 4.43 7.02
CA ASP A 78 2.03 5.32 7.44
C ASP A 78 2.34 6.77 7.07
N CYS A 79 3.56 7.23 7.31
CA CYS A 79 3.99 8.58 6.96
C CYS A 79 3.96 8.81 5.45
N LEU A 80 4.46 7.85 4.67
CA LEU A 80 4.45 7.91 3.20
C LEU A 80 3.02 7.89 2.65
N LEU A 81 2.14 7.04 3.18
CA LEU A 81 0.74 6.97 2.78
C LEU A 81 0.01 8.29 3.07
N ALA A 82 0.23 8.88 4.25
CA ALA A 82 -0.33 10.19 4.59
C ALA A 82 0.16 11.28 3.63
N PHE A 83 1.44 11.26 3.28
CA PHE A 83 2.01 12.18 2.30
C PHE A 83 1.38 12.01 0.91
N ILE A 84 1.28 10.78 0.40
CA ILE A 84 0.64 10.48 -0.89
C ILE A 84 -0.81 10.96 -0.89
N ARG A 85 -1.58 10.69 0.16
CA ARG A 85 -2.97 11.16 0.29
C ARG A 85 -3.06 12.68 0.21
N LEU A 86 -2.18 13.40 0.93
CA LEU A 86 -2.11 14.87 0.87
C LEU A 86 -1.75 15.36 -0.54
N LEU A 87 -0.87 14.68 -1.26
CA LEU A 87 -0.55 15.04 -2.64
C LEU A 87 -1.74 14.86 -3.58
N VAL A 88 -2.48 13.76 -3.45
CA VAL A 88 -3.63 13.45 -4.30
C VAL A 88 -4.83 14.35 -3.97
N ASP A 89 -5.07 14.66 -2.70
CA ASP A 89 -6.12 15.57 -2.23
C ASP A 89 -5.96 16.98 -2.85
N ARG A 90 -4.72 17.49 -2.92
CA ARG A 90 -4.43 18.75 -3.61
C ARG A 90 -4.68 18.72 -5.13
N CYS A 91 -4.76 17.52 -5.71
CA CYS A 91 -4.96 17.31 -7.15
C CYS A 91 -6.38 16.83 -7.48
N GLY A 92 -7.26 16.66 -6.48
CA GLY A 92 -8.63 16.19 -6.66
C GLY A 92 -9.61 17.33 -6.99
N ASP A 93 -10.13 17.34 -8.22
CA ASP A 93 -11.38 18.04 -8.54
C ASP A 93 -12.55 17.14 -8.09
N ASP A 94 -12.99 17.25 -6.83
CA ASP A 94 -14.12 16.49 -6.29
C ASP A 94 -15.47 16.79 -7.00
N ASP A 95 -15.48 17.75 -7.93
CA ASP A 95 -16.67 18.24 -8.63
C ASP A 95 -17.08 17.43 -9.87
N LYS A 96 -16.33 16.39 -10.26
CA LYS A 96 -16.71 15.55 -11.42
C LYS A 96 -17.07 14.15 -10.97
N LYS A 97 -18.38 13.85 -11.03
CA LYS A 97 -18.92 12.48 -11.05
C LYS A 97 -18.29 11.69 -12.20
N ASN A 98 -17.10 11.17 -11.97
CA ASN A 98 -16.47 10.22 -12.87
C ASN A 98 -17.17 8.89 -12.67
N VAL A 99 -17.86 8.47 -13.72
CA VAL A 99 -18.42 7.13 -13.87
C VAL A 99 -17.29 6.14 -13.59
N CYS A 100 -17.45 5.35 -12.52
CA CYS A 100 -16.59 4.20 -12.27
C CYS A 100 -16.74 3.24 -13.45
N VAL A 101 -15.73 3.17 -14.31
CA VAL A 101 -15.60 2.09 -15.29
C VAL A 101 -14.67 1.05 -14.67
N LEU A 102 -15.26 0.18 -13.84
CA LEU A 102 -14.70 -1.14 -13.50
C LEU A 102 -15.80 -2.17 -13.69
#